data_AF-A0A843HTN6-F1
#
_entry.id   AF-A0A843HTN6-F1
#
_cell.length_a   1.000
_cell.length_b   1.000
_cell.length_c   1.000
_cell.angle_alpha   90.00
_cell.angle_beta   90.00
_cell.angle_gamma   90.00
#
_symmetry.space_group_name_H-M   'P 1'
#
loop_
_entity.id
_entity.type
_entity.pdbx_description
1 polymer ?
#
loop_
_entity_poly.entity_id
_entity_poly.type
_entity_poly.pdbx_seq_one_letter_code
_entity_poly.pdbx_strand_id
1 'polypeptide(L)'
;KPKSFTDMAISVRKTQTPTIVIYELVWIFKKLRINKVNSIVEDILNNPKIYVIVDDGKISRLALKSGIDLNDGVVLYSAILTNQPLATLDKELIKEAERLNVSVITL
;
A
#
# COMPACT_ATOMS: atom_id res chain seq x y z
N LYS A 1 -14.68 -15.81 -5.41
CA LYS A 1 -14.32 -15.19 -4.12
C LYS A 1 -12.89 -15.63 -3.78
N PRO A 2 -11.92 -14.70 -3.69
CA PRO A 2 -10.56 -15.04 -3.30
C PRO A 2 -10.54 -15.60 -1.88
N LYS A 3 -9.68 -16.60 -1.61
CA LYS A 3 -9.67 -17.38 -0.36
C LYS A 3 -8.54 -16.94 0.60
N SER A 4 -7.65 -16.05 0.17
CA SER A 4 -6.58 -15.47 0.98
C SER A 4 -6.25 -14.03 0.56
N PHE A 5 -5.53 -13.29 1.41
CA PHE A 5 -4.97 -11.97 1.08
C PHE A 5 -4.04 -12.02 -0.14
N THR A 6 -3.30 -13.12 -0.29
CA THR A 6 -2.48 -13.40 -1.47
C THR A 6 -3.34 -13.55 -2.73
N ASP A 7 -4.47 -14.26 -2.69
CA ASP A 7 -5.37 -14.40 -3.85
C ASP A 7 -5.97 -13.06 -4.29
N MET A 8 -6.25 -12.18 -3.34
CA MET A 8 -6.77 -10.84 -3.60
C MET A 8 -5.72 -9.95 -4.26
N ALA A 9 -4.50 -9.94 -3.74
CA ALA A 9 -3.34 -9.28 -4.36
C ALA A 9 -2.97 -9.85 -5.74
N ILE A 10 -3.20 -11.15 -5.96
CA ILE A 10 -2.92 -11.87 -7.22
C ILE A 10 -3.92 -11.51 -8.35
N SER A 11 -5.15 -11.09 -8.01
CA SER A 11 -6.19 -10.74 -8.98
C SER A 11 -5.98 -9.37 -9.66
N VAL A 12 -5.18 -8.51 -9.05
CA VAL A 12 -4.77 -7.22 -9.63
C VAL A 12 -3.66 -7.48 -10.65
N ARG A 13 -3.85 -7.03 -11.90
CA ARG A 13 -2.99 -7.39 -13.05
C ARG A 13 -1.50 -7.06 -12.84
N LYS A 14 -1.20 -6.08 -11.99
CA LYS A 14 0.10 -5.68 -11.38
C LYS A 14 -0.21 -4.60 -10.34
N THR A 15 0.49 -4.59 -9.21
CA THR A 15 0.26 -3.65 -8.11
C THR A 15 1.52 -2.86 -7.84
N GLN A 16 1.37 -1.56 -7.61
CA GLN A 16 2.44 -0.71 -7.10
C GLN A 16 2.25 -0.53 -5.60
N THR A 17 3.33 -0.70 -4.84
CA THR A 17 3.29 -0.70 -3.38
C THR A 17 4.39 0.20 -2.85
N PRO A 18 4.08 1.30 -2.16
CA PRO A 18 5.08 2.12 -1.51
C PRO A 18 5.84 1.33 -0.44
N THR A 19 7.14 1.57 -0.29
CA THR A 19 7.98 0.84 0.69
C THR A 19 7.43 0.89 2.12
N ILE A 20 6.72 1.97 2.50
CA ILE A 20 6.11 2.09 3.83
C ILE A 20 5.13 0.95 4.12
N VAL A 21 4.37 0.47 3.13
CA VAL A 21 3.41 -0.64 3.28
C VAL A 21 4.14 -1.95 3.60
N ILE A 22 5.34 -2.16 3.02
CA ILE A 22 6.18 -3.32 3.35
C ILE A 22 6.65 -3.25 4.80
N TYR A 23 7.03 -2.05 5.28
CA TYR A 23 7.43 -1.86 6.67
C TYR A 23 6.27 -2.07 7.65
N GLU A 24 5.08 -1.58 7.32
CA GLU A 24 3.87 -1.80 8.11
C GLU A 24 3.53 -3.29 8.19
N LEU A 25 3.61 -4.01 7.07
CA LEU A 25 3.39 -5.45 7.02
C LEU A 25 4.39 -6.21 7.93
N VAL A 26 5.67 -5.84 7.88
CA VAL A 26 6.70 -6.39 8.78
C VAL A 26 6.36 -6.10 10.24
N TRP A 27 5.95 -4.87 10.55
CA TRP A 27 5.60 -4.46 11.90
C TRP A 27 4.40 -5.24 12.44
N ILE A 28 3.34 -5.37 11.64
CA ILE A 28 2.15 -6.16 11.95
C ILE A 28 2.51 -7.63 12.17
N PHE A 29 3.28 -8.25 11.29
CA PHE A 29 3.69 -9.64 11.45
C PHE A 29 4.53 -9.88 12.71
N LYS A 30 5.43 -8.95 13.04
CA LYS A 30 6.18 -9.00 14.30
C LYS A 30 5.25 -8.88 15.51
N LYS A 31 4.29 -7.95 15.49
CA LYS A 31 3.29 -7.77 16.55
C LYS A 31 2.43 -9.01 16.74
N LEU A 32 2.08 -9.68 15.65
CA LEU A 32 1.32 -10.94 15.63
C LEU A 32 2.19 -12.19 15.92
N ARG A 33 3.50 -12.02 16.16
CA ARG A 33 4.46 -13.11 16.40
C ARG A 33 4.45 -14.18 15.30
N ILE A 34 4.25 -13.76 14.05
CA ILE A 34 4.34 -14.64 12.89
C ILE A 34 5.79 -15.08 12.72
N ASN A 35 6.01 -16.39 12.65
CA ASN A 35 7.31 -16.96 12.31
C ASN A 35 7.60 -16.75 10.81
N LYS A 36 8.87 -16.66 10.43
CA LYS A 36 9.31 -16.53 9.02
C LYS A 36 8.94 -15.20 8.32
N VAL A 37 8.81 -14.09 9.07
CA VAL A 37 8.55 -12.75 8.49
C VAL A 37 9.47 -12.43 7.31
N ASN A 38 10.78 -12.70 7.43
CA ASN A 38 11.76 -12.43 6.37
C ASN A 38 11.43 -13.19 5.07
N SER A 39 11.03 -14.46 5.16
CA SER A 39 10.65 -15.26 3.99
C SER A 39 9.42 -14.69 3.31
N ILE A 40 8.42 -14.23 4.07
CA ILE A 40 7.21 -13.63 3.49
C ILE A 40 7.54 -12.30 2.79
N VAL A 41 8.42 -11.49 3.37
CA VAL A 41 8.89 -10.25 2.73
C VAL A 41 9.66 -10.56 1.45
N GLU A 42 10.55 -11.56 1.48
CA GLU A 42 11.31 -11.99 0.31
C GLU A 42 10.38 -12.48 -0.81
N ASP A 43 9.34 -13.26 -0.49
CA ASP A 43 8.31 -13.69 -1.44
C ASP A 43 7.56 -12.50 -2.07
N ILE A 44 7.26 -11.47 -1.28
CA ILE A 44 6.62 -10.23 -1.76
C ILE A 44 7.56 -9.47 -2.71
N LEU A 45 8.83 -9.29 -2.32
CA LEU A 45 9.82 -8.55 -3.11
C LEU A 45 10.19 -9.27 -4.41
N ASN A 46 10.16 -10.60 -4.43
CA ASN A 46 10.43 -11.41 -5.61
C ASN A 46 9.19 -11.65 -6.48
N ASN A 47 8.01 -11.16 -6.09
CA ASN A 47 6.78 -11.36 -6.86
C ASN A 47 6.76 -10.44 -8.09
N PRO A 48 6.73 -10.97 -9.33
CA PRO A 48 6.77 -10.17 -10.56
C PRO A 48 5.52 -9.30 -10.79
N LYS A 49 4.48 -9.47 -9.97
CA LYS A 49 3.27 -8.64 -9.99
C LYS A 49 3.35 -7.43 -9.05
N ILE A 50 4.36 -7.35 -8.18
CA ILE A 50 4.51 -6.28 -7.19
C ILE A 50 5.68 -5.39 -7.61
N TYR A 51 5.42 -4.10 -7.75
CA TYR A 51 6.44 -3.10 -7.98
C TYR A 51 6.55 -2.19 -6.76
N VAL A 52 7.70 -2.21 -6.10
CA VAL A 52 7.92 -1.38 -4.90
C VAL A 52 8.30 0.04 -5.32
N ILE A 53 7.51 1.03 -4.87
CA ILE A 53 7.81 2.45 -5.09
C ILE A 53 8.70 2.93 -3.95
N VAL A 54 9.88 3.43 -4.28
CA VAL A 54 10.79 4.09 -3.36
C VAL A 54 10.43 5.58 -3.28
N ASP A 55 10.33 6.12 -2.08
CA ASP A 55 10.13 7.55 -1.85
C ASP A 55 11.49 8.24 -1.59
N ASP A 56 11.80 9.28 -2.39
CA ASP A 56 12.96 10.17 -2.21
C ASP A 56 12.64 11.35 -1.26
N GLY A 57 11.49 11.27 -0.59
CA GLY A 57 10.95 12.27 0.30
C GLY A 57 9.95 13.20 -0.38
N LYS A 58 9.78 13.15 -1.72
CA LYS A 58 8.75 13.95 -2.40
C LYS A 58 7.35 13.55 -1.94
N ILE A 59 7.05 12.25 -1.86
CA ILE A 59 5.74 11.75 -1.45
C ILE A 59 5.51 12.08 0.02
N SER A 60 6.49 11.79 0.89
CA SER A 60 6.42 12.14 2.31
C SER A 60 6.18 13.63 2.56
N ARG A 61 6.81 14.53 1.81
CA ARG A 61 6.59 15.98 1.94
C ARG A 61 5.17 16.40 1.53
N LEU A 62 4.56 15.74 0.55
CA LEU A 62 3.16 15.98 0.18
C LEU A 62 2.20 15.46 1.25
N ALA A 63 2.44 14.24 1.74
CA ALA A 63 1.68 13.61 2.82
C ALA A 63 1.68 14.49 4.09
N LEU A 64 2.84 14.97 4.53
CA LEU A 64 2.97 15.87 5.69
C LEU A 64 2.15 17.16 5.58
N LYS A 65 1.99 17.70 4.36
CA LYS A 65 1.23 18.93 4.11
C LYS A 65 -0.27 18.71 3.96
N SER A 66 -0.70 17.46 3.85
CA SER A 66 -2.09 17.12 3.52
C SER A 66 -3.03 17.10 4.72
N GLY A 67 -2.48 17.00 5.94
CA GLY A 67 -3.27 16.81 7.17
C GLY A 67 -3.76 15.37 7.39
N ILE A 68 -3.49 14.45 6.47
CA ILE A 68 -3.72 13.00 6.62
C ILE A 68 -2.59 12.40 7.47
N ASP A 69 -2.85 11.27 8.17
CA ASP A 69 -1.78 10.48 8.79
C ASP A 69 -0.65 10.24 7.78
N LEU A 70 0.60 10.27 8.25
CA LEU A 70 1.75 10.26 7.37
C LEU A 70 1.80 8.99 6.50
N ASN A 71 1.52 7.82 7.07
CA ASN A 71 1.63 6.56 6.34
C ASN A 71 0.52 6.45 5.29
N ASP A 72 -0.71 6.73 5.70
CA ASP A 72 -1.88 6.77 4.81
C ASP A 72 -1.71 7.81 3.69
N GLY A 73 -1.20 8.98 4.04
CA GLY A 73 -0.86 10.04 3.10
C GLY A 73 0.22 9.57 2.11
N VAL A 74 1.27 8.88 2.56
CA VAL A 74 2.28 8.33 1.65
C VAL A 74 1.66 7.34 0.67
N VAL A 75 0.74 6.48 1.11
CA VAL A 75 0.02 5.56 0.23
C VAL A 75 -0.84 6.30 -0.80
N LEU A 76 -1.65 7.26 -0.35
CA LEU A 76 -2.55 8.04 -1.21
C LEU A 76 -1.78 8.89 -2.23
N TYR A 77 -0.76 9.64 -1.79
CA TYR A 77 0.03 10.47 -2.70
C TYR A 77 0.93 9.66 -3.63
N SER A 78 1.28 8.42 -3.28
CA SER A 78 1.90 7.49 -4.22
C SER A 78 0.96 7.14 -5.36
N ALA A 79 -0.31 6.85 -5.07
CA ALA A 79 -1.34 6.58 -6.09
C ALA A 79 -1.57 7.80 -7.00
N ILE A 80 -1.63 9.00 -6.42
CA ILE A 80 -1.76 10.27 -7.16
C ILE A 80 -0.58 10.47 -8.12
N LEU A 81 0.66 10.38 -7.62
CA LEU A 81 1.85 10.65 -8.43
C LEU A 81 2.10 9.60 -9.53
N THR A 82 1.63 8.37 -9.33
CA THR A 82 1.75 7.28 -10.32
C THR A 82 0.53 7.15 -11.22
N ASN A 83 -0.48 8.01 -11.02
CA ASN A 83 -1.75 8.00 -11.73
C ASN A 83 -2.40 6.61 -11.73
N GLN A 84 -2.40 5.95 -10.56
CA GLN A 84 -2.99 4.63 -10.35
C GLN A 84 -4.19 4.72 -9.41
N PRO A 85 -5.17 3.81 -9.54
CA PRO A 85 -6.22 3.69 -8.54
C PRO A 85 -5.65 3.23 -7.20
N LEU A 86 -6.25 3.70 -6.11
CA LEU A 86 -5.92 3.25 -4.76
C LEU A 86 -6.70 1.97 -4.43
N ALA A 87 -6.00 0.89 -4.11
CA ALA A 87 -6.61 -0.32 -3.58
C ALA A 87 -6.51 -0.35 -2.05
N THR A 88 -7.62 -0.29 -1.33
CA THR A 88 -7.63 -0.28 0.13
C THR A 88 -8.95 -0.80 0.74
N LEU A 89 -8.88 -1.25 1.99
CA LEU A 89 -10.04 -1.57 2.85
C LEU A 89 -10.34 -0.45 3.86
N ASP A 90 -9.46 0.54 3.99
CA ASP A 90 -9.58 1.60 4.99
C ASP A 90 -10.63 2.64 4.55
N LYS A 91 -11.72 2.73 5.31
CA LYS A 91 -12.85 3.61 4.98
C LYS A 91 -12.51 5.09 5.08
N GLU A 92 -11.62 5.49 5.97
CA GLU A 92 -11.22 6.89 6.08
C GLU A 92 -10.29 7.26 4.93
N LEU A 93 -9.38 6.35 4.55
CA LEU A 93 -8.52 6.56 3.38
C LEU A 93 -9.32 6.61 2.07
N ILE A 94 -10.40 5.82 1.95
CA ILE A 94 -11.33 5.89 0.81
C ILE A 94 -11.95 7.28 0.69
N LYS A 95 -12.44 7.87 1.79
CA LYS A 95 -13.02 9.22 1.79
C LYS A 95 -11.99 10.26 1.36
N GLU A 96 -10.76 10.15 1.84
CA GLU A 96 -9.68 11.06 1.45
C GLU A 96 -9.32 10.92 -0.04
N ALA A 97 -9.29 9.68 -0.56
CA ALA A 97 -9.09 9.42 -1.98
C ALA A 97 -10.20 10.05 -2.84
N GLU A 98 -11.46 9.86 -2.46
CA GLU A 98 -12.61 10.46 -3.14
C GLU A 98 -12.55 11.99 -3.12
N ARG A 99 -12.21 12.59 -1.97
CA ARG A 99 -12.03 14.04 -1.82
C ARG A 99 -10.96 14.60 -2.77
N LEU A 100 -9.93 13.83 -3.06
CA LEU A 100 -8.84 14.17 -3.97
C LEU A 100 -9.05 13.67 -5.42
N ASN A 101 -10.24 13.16 -5.76
CA ASN A 101 -10.59 12.59 -7.07
C ASN A 101 -9.70 11.41 -7.51
N VAL A 102 -9.22 10.62 -6.56
CA VAL A 102 -8.47 9.37 -6.82
C VAL A 102 -9.45 8.22 -6.92
N SER A 103 -9.37 7.45 -8.02
CA SER A 103 -10.20 6.24 -8.17
C SER A 103 -9.83 5.18 -7.13
N VAL A 104 -10.83 4.52 -6.56
CA VAL A 104 -10.65 3.50 -5.52
C VAL A 104 -11.08 2.13 -6.02
N ILE A 105 -10.29 1.12 -5.70
CA ILE A 105 -10.65 -0.30 -5.81
C ILE A 105 -10.80 -0.83 -4.38
N THR A 106 -12.05 -0.97 -3.93
CA THR A 106 -12.31 -1.62 -2.63
C THR A 106 -11.95 -3.09 -2.73
N LEU A 107 -11.06 -3.53 -1.84
CA LEU A 107 -10.61 -4.92 -1.78
C LEU A 107 -11.65 -5.83 -1.11
#